data_AF-A0A6I8V1Z3-F1
#
_entry.id   AF-A0A6I8V1Z3-F1
#
_cell.length_a   1.000
_cell.length_b   1.000
_cell.length_c   1.000
_cell.angle_alpha   90.00
_cell.angle_beta   90.00
_cell.angle_gamma   90.00
#
_symmetry.space_group_name_H-M   'P 1'
#
loop_
_entity.id
_entity.type
_entity.pdbx_description
1 polymer ?
#
loop_
_entity_poly.entity_id
_entity_poly.type
_entity_poly.pdbx_seq_one_letter_code
_entity_poly.pdbx_strand_id
1 'polypeptide(L)'
;MFETYLTVNNSVCSDSVSDSGLTSRSSRVESVKRYIWNIFNWEMMWSFGKLLLAFAVAFTSAATANAAVVFDRTIYYRNTPPDAAGHYRFEFQTTNGITTKAAGNENGAVGVVQYVSLEGIPVTFTYVADADGYRAEGEHIPAVPLHVLRQLEYIRTHPAVDEHRSRRW
;
A
#
# COMPACT_ATOMS: atom_id res chain seq x y z
N MET A 1 -74.57 -28.87 45.11
CA MET A 1 -74.19 -30.18 44.55
C MET A 1 -72.88 -30.54 45.25
N PHE A 2 -72.94 -31.31 46.34
CA PHE A 2 -72.86 -32.79 46.35
C PHE A 2 -71.47 -33.22 45.83
N GLU A 3 -70.58 -33.90 46.56
CA GLU A 3 -70.65 -34.73 47.78
C GLU A 3 -69.25 -34.70 48.49
N THR A 4 -69.09 -34.69 49.83
CA THR A 4 -68.90 -35.84 50.76
C THR A 4 -67.79 -36.87 50.36
N TYR A 5 -67.06 -37.58 51.24
CA TYR A 5 -67.23 -37.94 52.66
C TYR A 5 -65.92 -38.57 53.24
N LEU A 6 -65.79 -38.68 54.58
CA LEU A 6 -65.13 -39.77 55.36
C LEU A 6 -63.58 -39.96 55.30
N THR A 7 -62.82 -40.34 56.36
CA THR A 7 -62.89 -40.23 57.85
C THR A 7 -61.63 -40.89 58.49
N VAL A 8 -61.29 -40.57 59.76
CA VAL A 8 -60.81 -41.50 60.86
C VAL A 8 -59.56 -42.38 60.58
N ASN A 9 -58.50 -42.52 61.39
CA ASN A 9 -58.07 -42.06 62.73
C ASN A 9 -56.50 -42.13 62.77
N ASN A 10 -55.69 -42.11 63.85
CA ASN A 10 -55.82 -42.15 65.32
C ASN A 10 -54.59 -41.39 65.92
N SER A 11 -54.73 -40.56 66.96
CA SER A 11 -54.40 -40.79 68.39
C SER A 11 -52.91 -40.93 68.80
N VAL A 12 -52.63 -40.54 70.06
CA VAL A 12 -51.35 -40.68 70.83
C VAL A 12 -50.23 -39.72 70.37
N CYS A 13 -50.18 -38.51 70.93
CA CYS A 13 -49.48 -38.10 72.17
C CYS A 13 -47.99 -37.76 71.98
N SER A 14 -47.70 -36.48 72.23
CA SER A 14 -46.46 -35.90 72.77
C SER A 14 -45.28 -36.84 73.07
N ASP A 15 -44.12 -36.50 72.49
CA ASP A 15 -42.99 -36.10 73.33
C ASP A 15 -42.12 -35.04 72.62
N SER A 16 -41.87 -33.92 73.32
CA SER A 16 -41.08 -32.81 72.82
C SER A 16 -39.61 -32.99 73.21
N VAL A 17 -38.82 -33.64 72.36
CA VAL A 17 -37.35 -33.65 72.49
C VAL A 17 -36.77 -32.43 71.76
N SER A 18 -36.07 -31.60 72.51
CA SER A 18 -35.54 -30.31 72.06
C SER A 18 -34.26 -30.44 71.23
N ASP A 19 -34.38 -30.46 69.91
CA ASP A 19 -33.24 -30.56 68.99
C ASP A 19 -32.81 -29.18 68.42
N SER A 20 -32.49 -28.24 69.31
CA SER A 20 -32.13 -26.84 68.97
C SER A 20 -30.66 -26.65 68.54
N GLY A 21 -29.90 -27.73 68.33
CA GLY A 21 -28.45 -27.68 68.11
C GLY A 21 -27.94 -27.65 66.67
N LEU A 22 -28.66 -28.25 65.70
CA LEU A 22 -28.06 -28.60 64.40
C LEU A 22 -28.34 -27.62 63.24
N THR A 23 -29.29 -26.70 63.36
CA THR A 23 -29.69 -25.80 62.26
C THR A 23 -28.75 -24.61 62.05
N SER A 24 -28.00 -24.18 63.07
CA SER A 24 -27.17 -22.96 63.05
C SER A 24 -25.87 -23.08 62.23
N ARG A 25 -25.35 -24.31 62.04
CA ARG A 25 -24.04 -24.55 61.39
C ARG A 25 -24.10 -24.77 59.88
N SER A 26 -25.27 -25.11 59.34
CA SER A 26 -25.47 -25.42 57.91
C SER A 26 -25.50 -24.17 57.02
N SER A 27 -26.34 -23.18 57.37
CA SER A 27 -26.55 -21.96 56.56
C SER A 27 -25.27 -21.15 56.30
N ARG A 28 -24.35 -21.14 57.27
CA ARG A 28 -23.09 -20.39 57.17
C ARG A 28 -22.10 -21.01 56.17
N VAL A 29 -22.11 -22.33 56.01
CA VAL A 29 -21.24 -23.05 55.05
C VAL A 29 -21.77 -22.91 53.62
N GLU A 30 -23.09 -22.96 53.47
CA GLU A 30 -23.80 -22.77 52.19
C GLU A 30 -23.59 -21.36 51.59
N SER A 31 -23.58 -20.31 52.42
CA SER A 31 -23.28 -18.94 51.95
C SER A 31 -21.82 -18.79 51.48
N VAL A 32 -20.85 -19.36 52.21
CA VAL A 32 -19.44 -19.28 51.84
C VAL A 32 -19.15 -20.03 50.53
N LYS A 33 -19.74 -21.21 50.33
CA LYS A 33 -19.65 -21.95 49.05
C LYS A 33 -20.20 -21.14 47.88
N ARG A 34 -21.37 -20.51 48.02
CA ARG A 34 -21.97 -19.66 46.99
C ARG A 34 -21.09 -18.46 46.66
N TYR A 35 -20.52 -17.81 47.68
CA TYR A 35 -19.66 -16.63 47.51
C TYR A 35 -18.36 -16.97 46.76
N ILE A 36 -17.70 -18.08 47.14
CA ILE A 36 -16.47 -18.55 46.47
C ILE A 36 -16.75 -18.98 45.02
N TRP A 37 -17.86 -19.67 44.76
CA TRP A 37 -18.23 -20.09 43.40
C TRP A 37 -18.51 -18.89 42.49
N ASN A 38 -19.16 -17.84 43.01
CA ASN A 38 -19.42 -16.61 42.25
C ASN A 38 -18.13 -15.84 41.92
N ILE A 39 -17.18 -15.76 42.86
CA ILE A 39 -15.87 -15.13 42.66
C ILE A 39 -15.04 -15.88 41.60
N PHE A 40 -15.01 -17.21 41.63
CA PHE A 40 -14.18 -18.00 40.71
C PHE A 40 -14.71 -17.98 39.27
N ASN A 41 -16.04 -17.93 39.09
CA ASN A 41 -16.66 -17.94 37.76
C ASN A 41 -16.58 -16.55 37.06
N TRP A 42 -16.59 -15.46 37.83
CA TRP A 42 -16.64 -14.10 37.30
C TRP A 42 -15.31 -13.67 36.66
N GLU A 43 -14.17 -13.88 37.33
CA GLU A 43 -12.83 -13.52 36.83
C GLU A 43 -12.44 -14.30 35.56
N MET A 44 -12.86 -15.56 35.47
CA MET A 44 -12.56 -16.43 34.33
C MET A 44 -13.30 -15.98 33.06
N MET A 45 -14.63 -15.76 33.16
CA MET A 45 -15.45 -15.31 32.03
C MET A 45 -15.05 -13.91 31.51
N TRP A 46 -14.64 -13.01 32.40
CA TRP A 46 -14.22 -11.65 32.01
C TRP A 46 -12.85 -11.61 31.30
N SER A 47 -12.08 -12.70 31.31
CA SER A 47 -10.79 -12.80 30.62
C SER A 47 -10.93 -13.34 29.18
N PHE A 48 -11.81 -14.32 28.96
CA PHE A 48 -12.07 -14.84 27.60
C PHE A 48 -12.69 -13.80 26.67
N GLY A 49 -13.61 -12.96 27.17
CA GLY A 49 -14.17 -11.87 26.37
C GLY A 49 -13.13 -10.85 25.91
N LYS A 50 -12.15 -10.51 26.76
CA LYS A 50 -11.04 -9.61 26.41
C LYS A 50 -10.12 -10.23 25.37
N LEU A 51 -9.86 -11.54 25.46
CA LEU A 51 -8.98 -12.26 24.52
C LEU A 51 -9.64 -12.39 23.14
N LEU A 52 -10.95 -12.67 23.08
CA LEU A 52 -11.71 -12.66 21.82
C LEU A 52 -11.79 -11.26 21.20
N LEU A 53 -12.00 -10.21 22.01
CA LEU A 53 -12.00 -8.82 21.54
C LEU A 53 -10.65 -8.42 20.95
N ALA A 54 -9.55 -8.77 21.62
CA ALA A 54 -8.20 -8.51 21.14
C ALA A 54 -7.91 -9.23 19.81
N PHE A 55 -8.36 -10.48 19.67
CA PHE A 55 -8.18 -11.24 18.42
C PHE A 55 -8.99 -10.66 17.25
N ALA A 56 -10.22 -10.20 17.50
CA ALA A 56 -11.06 -9.56 16.48
C ALA A 56 -10.48 -8.20 16.01
N VAL A 57 -9.91 -7.42 16.93
CA VAL A 57 -9.22 -6.15 16.61
C VAL A 57 -7.93 -6.39 15.84
N ALA A 58 -7.16 -7.43 16.20
CA ALA A 58 -5.97 -7.81 15.43
C ALA A 58 -6.33 -8.23 14.00
N PHE A 59 -7.36 -9.07 13.81
CA PHE A 59 -7.75 -9.56 12.49
C PHE A 59 -8.28 -8.47 11.55
N THR A 60 -8.94 -7.45 12.10
CA THR A 60 -9.45 -6.31 11.31
C THR A 60 -8.34 -5.35 10.86
N SER A 61 -7.21 -5.29 11.57
CA SER A 61 -6.05 -4.47 11.16
C SER A 61 -5.21 -5.02 10.00
N ALA A 62 -5.37 -6.30 9.63
CA ALA A 62 -4.54 -6.96 8.63
C ALA A 62 -5.03 -6.79 7.17
N ALA A 63 -6.20 -6.19 6.95
CA ALA A 63 -6.96 -6.31 5.70
C ALA A 63 -7.31 -4.99 4.99
N THR A 64 -6.50 -3.92 5.14
CA THR A 64 -6.70 -2.64 4.41
C THR A 64 -5.38 -1.95 4.00
N ALA A 65 -4.47 -2.67 3.33
CA ALA A 65 -3.36 -2.06 2.58
C ALA A 65 -3.75 -1.81 1.11
N ASN A 66 -4.83 -1.06 0.88
CA ASN A 66 -5.22 -0.64 -0.46
C ASN A 66 -4.30 0.50 -0.92
N ALA A 67 -3.22 0.17 -1.64
CA ALA A 67 -2.43 1.15 -2.35
C ALA A 67 -3.33 1.83 -3.41
N ALA A 68 -3.76 3.06 -3.13
CA ALA A 68 -4.54 3.83 -4.08
C ALA A 68 -3.71 4.08 -5.34
N VAL A 69 -4.22 3.68 -6.50
CA VAL A 69 -3.61 4.01 -7.79
C VAL A 69 -3.75 5.52 -7.99
N VAL A 70 -2.67 6.26 -7.73
CA VAL A 70 -2.63 7.71 -7.92
C VAL A 70 -2.53 7.97 -9.42
N PHE A 71 -3.66 8.32 -10.03
CA PHE A 71 -3.69 8.84 -11.39
C PHE A 71 -3.22 10.29 -11.40
N ASP A 72 -2.11 10.52 -12.06
CA ASP A 72 -1.54 11.85 -12.28
C ASP A 72 -2.40 12.66 -13.27
N ARG A 73 -2.51 13.98 -13.04
CA ARG A 73 -3.33 14.90 -13.82
C ARG A 73 -2.50 16.01 -14.43
N THR A 74 -2.80 16.36 -15.68
CA THR A 74 -2.30 17.58 -16.32
C THR A 74 -2.80 18.83 -15.59
N ILE A 75 -1.89 19.59 -14.97
CA ILE A 75 -2.17 20.90 -14.35
C ILE A 75 -2.25 21.98 -15.42
N TYR A 76 -1.30 21.95 -16.37
CA TYR A 76 -1.13 22.95 -17.41
C TYR A 76 -1.02 22.27 -18.76
N TYR A 77 -1.75 22.80 -19.75
CA TYR A 77 -1.65 22.39 -21.14
C TYR A 77 -1.78 23.62 -22.03
N ARG A 78 -0.78 23.83 -22.89
CA ARG A 78 -0.82 24.85 -23.93
C ARG A 78 -0.40 24.22 -25.24
N ASN A 79 -1.28 24.26 -26.23
CA ASN A 79 -1.01 23.80 -27.59
C ASN A 79 -1.21 24.96 -28.56
N THR A 80 -0.22 25.17 -29.42
CA THR A 80 -0.28 26.03 -30.60
C THR A 80 -0.26 25.08 -31.80
N PRO A 81 -1.40 24.90 -32.51
CA PRO A 81 -1.48 23.97 -33.63
C PRO A 81 -0.53 24.41 -34.76
N PRO A 82 -0.14 23.49 -35.66
CA PRO A 82 0.71 23.81 -36.80
C PRO A 82 0.12 24.94 -37.65
N ASP A 83 0.95 25.92 -38.03
CA ASP A 83 0.59 26.90 -39.04
C ASP A 83 0.84 26.41 -40.48
N ALA A 84 0.64 27.28 -41.47
CA ALA A 84 0.81 26.94 -42.88
C ALA A 84 2.27 26.69 -43.32
N ALA A 85 3.26 27.00 -42.46
CA ALA A 85 4.68 26.67 -42.64
C ALA A 85 5.14 25.57 -41.65
N GLY A 86 4.18 24.80 -41.11
CA GLY A 86 4.42 23.68 -40.22
C GLY A 86 4.86 24.05 -38.80
N HIS A 87 4.91 25.34 -38.43
CA HIS A 87 5.36 25.74 -37.09
C HIS A 87 4.34 25.33 -36.03
N TYR A 88 4.75 24.47 -35.10
CA TYR A 88 3.93 24.05 -33.97
C TYR A 88 4.67 24.22 -32.65
N ARG A 89 3.91 24.32 -31.55
CA ARG A 89 4.48 24.30 -30.19
C ARG A 89 3.49 23.75 -29.19
N PHE A 90 3.92 22.85 -28.34
CA PHE A 90 3.17 22.41 -27.18
C PHE A 90 3.99 22.48 -25.89
N GLU A 91 3.28 22.68 -24.78
CA GLU A 91 3.82 22.67 -23.43
C GLU A 91 2.78 22.05 -22.49
N PHE A 92 3.22 21.15 -21.62
CA PHE A 92 2.35 20.61 -20.58
C PHE A 92 3.10 20.36 -19.28
N GLN A 93 2.35 20.41 -18.17
CA GLN A 93 2.81 20.09 -16.83
C GLN A 93 1.78 19.21 -16.12
N THR A 94 2.26 18.30 -15.30
CA THR A 94 1.47 17.31 -14.57
C THR A 94 1.72 17.37 -13.06
N THR A 95 0.81 16.80 -12.25
CA THR A 95 0.89 16.84 -10.78
C THR A 95 2.08 16.10 -10.18
N ASN A 96 2.65 15.10 -10.85
CA ASN A 96 3.87 14.43 -10.40
C ASN A 96 5.17 15.21 -10.71
N GLY A 97 5.08 16.37 -11.35
CA GLY A 97 6.21 17.22 -11.70
C GLY A 97 6.78 17.03 -13.11
N ILE A 98 6.25 16.10 -13.93
CA ILE A 98 6.67 16.03 -15.34
C ILE A 98 6.22 17.31 -16.05
N THR A 99 7.21 17.98 -16.66
CA THR A 99 7.04 19.18 -17.48
C THR A 99 7.72 18.99 -18.82
N THR A 100 6.98 19.12 -19.91
CA THR A 100 7.49 18.93 -21.28
C THR A 100 7.17 20.14 -22.12
N LYS A 101 8.14 20.65 -22.87
CA LYS A 101 7.95 21.69 -23.89
C LYS A 101 8.61 21.25 -25.18
N ALA A 102 7.91 21.34 -26.30
CA ALA A 102 8.49 21.10 -27.61
C ALA A 102 7.95 22.08 -28.65
N ALA A 103 8.78 22.42 -29.62
CA ALA A 103 8.43 23.23 -30.77
C ALA A 103 9.13 22.67 -32.01
N GLY A 104 8.51 22.81 -33.17
CA GLY A 104 9.10 22.34 -34.43
C GLY A 104 8.50 23.01 -35.64
N ASN A 105 9.07 22.68 -36.80
CA ASN A 105 8.66 23.09 -38.12
C ASN A 105 9.02 22.00 -39.15
N GLU A 106 8.93 22.32 -40.44
CA GLU A 106 9.29 21.40 -41.54
C GLU A 106 10.74 20.89 -41.49
N ASN A 107 11.66 21.66 -40.91
CA ASN A 107 13.09 21.33 -40.89
C ASN A 107 13.51 20.49 -39.67
N GLY A 108 12.67 20.42 -38.63
CA GLY A 108 12.98 19.69 -37.41
C GLY A 108 12.14 20.08 -36.20
N ALA A 109 12.44 19.46 -35.07
CA ALA A 109 11.82 19.71 -33.79
C ALA A 109 12.85 19.76 -32.67
N VAL A 110 12.62 20.64 -31.70
CA VAL A 110 13.41 20.75 -30.47
C VAL A 110 12.49 20.62 -29.27
N GLY A 111 13.00 20.04 -28.18
CA GLY A 111 12.24 19.94 -26.95
C GLY A 111 13.09 19.82 -25.70
N VAL A 112 12.43 20.05 -24.58
CA VAL A 112 12.95 19.87 -23.23
C VAL A 112 11.93 19.08 -22.42
N VAL A 113 12.41 18.07 -21.71
CA VAL A 113 11.62 17.23 -20.81
C VAL A 113 12.29 17.28 -19.45
N GLN A 114 11.51 17.63 -18.44
CA GLN A 114 11.90 17.60 -17.04
C GLN A 114 10.96 16.65 -16.30
N TYR A 115 11.51 15.77 -15.48
CA TYR A 115 10.76 14.88 -14.61
C TYR A 115 11.51 14.66 -13.30
N VAL A 116 10.83 14.15 -12.27
CA VAL A 116 11.46 13.77 -11.00
C VAL A 116 11.66 12.26 -11.03
N SER A 117 12.87 11.80 -10.74
CA SER A 117 13.17 10.36 -10.62
C SER A 117 12.54 9.76 -9.36
N LEU A 118 12.50 8.43 -9.27
CA LEU A 118 12.02 7.73 -8.06
C LEU A 118 12.85 8.09 -6.80
N GLU A 119 14.10 8.51 -6.99
CA GLU A 119 15.01 8.98 -5.93
C GLU A 119 14.75 10.45 -5.52
N GLY A 120 13.74 11.11 -6.11
CA GLY A 120 13.44 12.53 -5.87
C GLY A 120 14.34 13.52 -6.60
N ILE A 121 15.22 13.05 -7.49
CA ILE A 121 16.18 13.90 -8.21
C ILE A 121 15.51 14.46 -9.47
N PRO A 122 15.49 15.79 -9.70
CA PRO A 122 14.97 16.37 -10.93
C PRO A 122 15.91 16.08 -12.09
N VAL A 123 15.47 15.26 -13.04
CA VAL A 123 16.20 14.94 -14.28
C VAL A 123 15.64 15.81 -15.40
N THR A 124 16.53 16.49 -16.12
CA THR A 124 16.17 17.28 -17.31
C THR A 124 17.01 16.81 -18.49
N PHE A 125 16.39 16.67 -19.66
CA PHE A 125 17.09 16.45 -20.92
C PHE A 125 16.48 17.30 -22.03
N THR A 126 17.30 17.68 -22.98
CA THR A 126 16.93 18.38 -24.21
C THR A 126 17.11 17.45 -25.40
N TYR A 127 16.42 17.75 -26.50
CA TYR A 127 16.65 17.05 -27.77
C TYR A 127 16.47 17.97 -28.97
N VAL A 128 17.17 17.61 -30.04
CA VAL A 128 17.08 18.17 -31.39
C VAL A 128 16.83 17.01 -32.35
N ALA A 129 15.81 17.13 -33.18
CA ALA A 129 15.47 16.18 -34.23
C ALA A 129 15.45 16.94 -35.56
N ASP A 130 16.45 16.73 -36.40
CA ASP A 130 16.58 17.40 -37.70
C ASP A 130 16.99 16.39 -38.80
N ALA A 131 17.43 16.88 -39.95
CA ALA A 131 17.85 16.04 -41.08
C ALA A 131 19.04 15.10 -40.74
N ASP A 132 19.89 15.46 -39.78
CA ASP A 132 21.00 14.63 -39.28
C ASP A 132 20.55 13.64 -38.18
N GLY A 133 19.24 13.60 -37.87
CA GLY A 133 18.60 12.63 -36.99
C GLY A 133 18.26 13.17 -35.59
N TYR A 134 18.00 12.25 -34.66
CA TYR A 134 17.65 12.57 -33.28
C TYR A 134 18.90 12.60 -32.38
N ARG A 135 19.15 13.75 -31.76
CA ARG A 135 20.25 13.97 -30.81
C ARG A 135 19.66 14.49 -29.50
N ALA A 136 19.89 13.76 -28.41
CA ALA A 136 19.43 14.16 -27.08
C ALA A 136 20.61 14.34 -26.13
N GLU A 137 20.51 15.36 -25.27
CA GLU A 137 21.53 15.77 -24.33
C GLU A 137 20.93 15.83 -22.92
N GLY A 138 21.63 15.26 -21.94
CA GLY A 138 21.19 15.23 -20.55
C GLY A 138 22.12 14.41 -19.69
N GLU A 139 22.16 14.68 -18.39
CA GLU A 139 23.08 14.05 -17.43
C GLU A 139 22.91 12.51 -17.36
N HIS A 140 21.70 12.02 -17.63
CA HIS A 140 21.37 10.59 -17.62
C HIS A 140 21.51 9.90 -19.00
N ILE A 141 21.89 10.64 -20.06
CA ILE A 141 22.04 10.07 -21.39
C ILE A 141 23.48 9.55 -21.55
N PRO A 142 23.69 8.28 -21.95
CA PRO A 142 25.02 7.71 -22.05
C PRO A 142 25.85 8.41 -23.13
N ALA A 143 27.01 8.94 -22.73
CA ALA A 143 27.96 9.57 -23.63
C ALA A 143 28.55 8.56 -24.64
N VAL A 144 29.00 9.07 -25.79
CA VAL A 144 29.68 8.28 -26.83
C VAL A 144 30.90 7.58 -26.22
N PRO A 145 31.03 6.24 -26.33
CA PRO A 145 32.07 5.50 -25.64
C PRO A 145 33.48 5.79 -26.21
N LEU A 146 34.47 5.86 -25.33
CA LEU A 146 35.84 6.31 -25.65
C LEU A 146 36.51 5.52 -26.81
N HIS A 147 36.16 4.24 -27.01
CA HIS A 147 36.73 3.45 -28.09
C HIS A 147 36.26 3.94 -29.48
N VAL A 148 35.02 4.42 -29.60
CA VAL A 148 34.52 5.02 -30.85
C VAL A 148 35.27 6.30 -31.15
N LEU A 149 35.49 7.16 -30.14
CA LEU A 149 36.28 8.39 -30.30
C LEU A 149 37.73 8.09 -30.74
N ARG A 150 38.36 7.06 -30.16
CA ARG A 150 39.69 6.58 -30.57
C ARG A 150 39.71 6.04 -32.01
N GLN A 151 38.67 5.31 -32.42
CA GLN A 151 38.53 4.80 -33.79
C GLN A 151 38.34 5.93 -34.80
N LEU A 152 37.52 6.93 -34.48
CA LEU A 152 37.33 8.12 -35.32
C LEU A 152 38.63 8.91 -35.47
N GLU A 153 39.40 9.11 -34.39
CA GLU A 153 40.70 9.78 -34.46
C GLU A 153 41.72 8.96 -35.27
N TYR A 154 41.71 7.63 -35.13
CA TYR A 154 42.55 6.75 -35.96
C TYR A 154 42.22 6.88 -37.45
N ILE A 155 40.93 6.79 -37.83
CA ILE A 155 40.46 6.95 -39.21
C ILE A 155 40.79 8.33 -39.78
N ARG A 156 40.69 9.39 -38.95
CA ARG A 156 41.03 10.76 -39.33
C ARG A 156 42.53 10.97 -39.58
N THR A 157 43.39 10.26 -38.85
CA THR A 157 44.85 10.47 -38.88
C THR A 157 45.61 9.49 -39.78
N HIS A 158 45.01 8.36 -40.13
CA HIS A 158 45.64 7.31 -40.93
C HIS A 158 45.02 7.22 -42.33
N PRO A 159 45.83 7.08 -43.40
CA PRO A 159 45.29 6.90 -44.74
C PRO A 159 44.55 5.56 -44.86
N ALA A 160 43.54 5.51 -45.73
CA ALA A 160 42.84 4.27 -46.06
C ALA A 160 43.83 3.24 -46.67
N VAL A 161 43.71 1.98 -46.26
CA VAL A 161 44.57 0.89 -46.74
C VAL A 161 44.13 0.47 -48.14
N ASP A 162 45.06 0.44 -49.09
CA ASP A 162 44.83 -0.12 -50.43
C ASP A 162 44.78 -1.65 -50.37
N GLU A 163 43.55 -2.18 -50.35
CA GLU A 163 43.28 -3.62 -50.36
C GLU A 163 43.75 -4.33 -51.65
N HIS A 164 43.77 -3.64 -52.80
CA HIS A 164 44.24 -4.22 -54.07
C HIS A 164 45.76 -4.41 -54.09
N ARG A 165 46.50 -3.65 -53.28
CA ARG A 165 47.94 -3.86 -53.08
C ARG A 165 48.25 -4.87 -51.97
N SER A 166 47.43 -4.96 -50.92
CA SER A 166 47.68 -5.91 -49.82
C SER A 166 47.36 -7.36 -50.19
N ARG A 167 46.34 -7.61 -51.02
CA ARG A 167 45.91 -8.97 -51.44
C ARG A 167 46.74 -9.60 -52.56
N ARG A 168 47.93 -9.07 -52.90
CA ARG A 168 48.76 -9.52 -54.04
C ARG A 168 49.85 -10.55 -53.68
N TRP A 169 49.70 -11.23 -52.53
CA TRP A 169 50.62 -12.23 -51.98
C TRP A 169 49.82 -13.43 -51.48
#